data_AF-A0A357T542-F1
#
_entry.id   AF-A0A357T542-F1
#
_cell.length_a   1.000
_cell.length_b   1.000
_cell.length_c   1.000
_cell.angle_alpha   90.00
_cell.angle_beta   90.00
_cell.angle_gamma   90.00
#
_symmetry.space_group_name_H-M   'P 1'
#
loop_
_entity.id
_entity.type
_entity.pdbx_description
1 polymer ?
#
loop_
_entity_poly.entity_id
_entity_poly.type
_entity_poly.pdbx_seq_one_letter_code
_entity_poly.pdbx_strand_id
1 'polypeptide(L)'
;MMMRNFRKTICIIIVFLMILHILPVTASSERDDASKTYLKVGVTAALVVGAVVAIRSTVVNSKAGRHYQQGDLYAAEGRWDLAVQSYTEALRIKPKYKDVAVKLETAKLQAEKMFLQKGDDARRQEKLEEAEQFYQQALGYVPTSTQTRKKLADLSQELVAVYYRRGLSYETVNRWDEALSEYEKAYLLDPHYLEVATRYQMARTRVKGNLPLKTVLFFINKTSTPGVEEHLARELQTQMGVQARGAYVMLDYGKVGTILTEQAEALSKTLDQALAMDIGRLLGVDEVIIGEFSSIETKNRIKIKVSAQVLKVPSGQISKEVKPFSYTFSKKVDSSNWWLEIPQLAEDLAKRINK
;
A
#
# COMPACT_ATOMS: atom_id res chain seq x y z
N MET A 1 -4.12 3.55 -42.82
CA MET A 1 -3.65 2.69 -43.94
C MET A 1 -2.12 2.66 -44.08
N MET A 2 -1.42 3.78 -43.85
CA MET A 2 0.05 3.92 -43.98
C MET A 2 0.89 3.02 -43.05
N MET A 3 0.48 2.79 -41.79
CA MET A 3 1.22 1.95 -40.83
C MET A 3 1.19 0.44 -41.14
N ARG A 4 0.13 -0.05 -41.81
CA ARG A 4 0.02 -1.47 -42.18
C ARG A 4 1.00 -1.81 -43.30
N ASN A 5 1.19 -0.88 -44.22
CA ASN A 5 2.16 -1.01 -45.30
C ASN A 5 3.58 -0.91 -44.74
N PHE A 6 3.84 -0.02 -43.77
CA PHE A 6 5.13 0.11 -43.11
C PHE A 6 5.59 -1.17 -42.37
N ARG A 7 4.68 -1.82 -41.63
CA ARG A 7 4.95 -3.14 -41.00
C ARG A 7 5.29 -4.23 -42.02
N LYS A 8 4.61 -4.23 -43.18
CA LYS A 8 4.90 -5.19 -44.26
C LYS A 8 6.27 -4.93 -44.87
N THR A 9 6.64 -3.68 -45.13
CA THR A 9 7.95 -3.33 -45.69
C THR A 9 9.09 -3.74 -44.75
N ILE A 10 8.90 -3.60 -43.43
CA ILE A 10 9.91 -3.99 -42.44
C ILE A 10 10.05 -5.51 -42.30
N CYS A 11 8.95 -6.27 -42.32
CA CYS A 11 9.04 -7.74 -42.38
C CYS A 11 9.76 -8.19 -43.65
N ILE A 12 9.51 -7.55 -44.79
CA ILE A 12 10.21 -7.84 -46.04
C ILE A 12 11.70 -7.56 -45.90
N ILE A 13 12.12 -6.46 -45.26
CA ILE A 13 13.53 -6.13 -45.05
C ILE A 13 14.23 -7.14 -44.12
N ILE A 14 13.55 -7.57 -43.04
CA ILE A 14 14.10 -8.58 -42.11
C ILE A 14 14.24 -9.94 -42.80
N VAL A 15 13.23 -10.34 -43.58
CA VAL A 15 13.28 -11.58 -44.38
C VAL A 15 14.36 -11.48 -45.46
N PHE A 16 14.52 -10.32 -46.11
CA PHE A 16 15.55 -10.08 -47.13
C PHE A 16 16.96 -10.14 -46.53
N LEU A 17 17.17 -9.60 -45.32
CA LEU A 17 18.44 -9.70 -44.60
C LEU A 17 18.77 -11.12 -44.15
N MET A 18 17.75 -11.92 -43.80
CA MET A 18 17.91 -13.35 -43.53
C MET A 18 18.23 -14.16 -44.79
N ILE A 19 17.62 -13.83 -45.94
CA ILE A 19 17.90 -14.51 -47.22
C ILE A 19 19.31 -14.19 -47.73
N LEU A 20 19.81 -12.96 -47.53
CA LEU A 20 21.19 -12.60 -47.89
C LEU A 20 22.26 -13.37 -47.10
N HIS A 21 21.93 -13.95 -45.94
CA HIS A 21 22.84 -14.80 -45.16
C HIS A 21 23.02 -16.21 -45.74
N ILE A 22 22.21 -16.62 -46.72
CA ILE A 22 22.17 -18.01 -47.22
C ILE A 22 23.02 -18.19 -48.50
N LEU A 23 23.48 -17.11 -49.14
CA LEU A 23 24.34 -17.23 -50.33
C LEU A 23 25.79 -17.50 -49.94
N PRO A 24 26.35 -18.70 -50.21
CA PRO A 24 27.76 -18.97 -49.96
C PRO A 24 28.60 -18.22 -51.01
N VAL A 25 29.47 -17.33 -50.56
CA VAL A 25 30.52 -16.76 -51.42
C VAL A 25 31.63 -17.81 -51.50
N THR A 26 31.84 -18.36 -52.68
CA THR A 26 32.89 -19.33 -52.97
C THR A 26 34.28 -18.68 -52.85
N ALA A 27 35.03 -19.16 -51.85
CA ALA A 27 36.48 -19.17 -51.60
C ALA A 27 37.44 -18.28 -52.41
N SER A 28 38.29 -17.51 -51.69
CA SER A 28 39.76 -17.70 -51.73
C SER A 28 40.52 -16.88 -50.66
N SER A 29 41.45 -17.55 -49.96
CA SER A 29 42.50 -17.11 -49.00
C SER A 29 42.17 -17.09 -47.49
N GLU A 30 42.82 -18.03 -46.77
CA GLU A 30 42.40 -18.71 -45.53
C GLU A 30 42.81 -18.09 -44.18
N ARG A 31 43.29 -16.84 -44.10
CA ARG A 31 43.64 -16.24 -42.78
C ARG A 31 42.88 -14.97 -42.41
N ASP A 32 42.15 -14.37 -43.33
CA ASP A 32 41.50 -13.07 -43.14
C ASP A 32 39.96 -13.15 -43.18
N ASP A 33 39.41 -14.32 -43.54
CA ASP A 33 37.99 -14.52 -43.84
C ASP A 33 37.13 -14.81 -42.61
N ALA A 34 37.67 -15.54 -41.62
CA ALA A 34 36.96 -15.79 -40.37
C ALA A 34 36.71 -14.48 -39.59
N SER A 35 37.73 -13.63 -39.48
CA SER A 35 37.63 -12.30 -38.85
C SER A 35 36.57 -11.42 -39.52
N LYS A 36 36.56 -11.38 -40.86
CA LYS A 36 35.55 -10.65 -41.66
C LYS A 36 34.14 -11.22 -41.46
N THR A 37 34.01 -12.53 -41.29
CA THR A 37 32.72 -13.19 -41.06
C THR A 37 32.19 -12.89 -39.66
N TYR A 38 33.02 -12.99 -38.62
CA TYR A 38 32.64 -12.61 -37.25
C TYR A 38 32.27 -11.12 -37.14
N LEU A 39 33.01 -10.24 -37.84
CA LEU A 39 32.70 -8.81 -37.89
C LEU A 39 31.33 -8.54 -38.55
N LYS A 40 31.01 -9.22 -39.66
CA LYS A 40 29.70 -9.11 -40.33
C LYS A 40 28.55 -9.60 -39.44
N VAL A 41 28.71 -10.72 -38.74
CA VAL A 41 27.69 -11.25 -37.81
C VAL A 41 27.50 -10.32 -36.62
N GLY A 42 28.57 -9.75 -36.05
CA GLY A 42 28.48 -8.77 -34.97
C GLY A 42 27.75 -7.49 -35.38
N VAL A 43 28.06 -6.93 -36.56
CA VAL A 43 27.41 -5.71 -37.08
C VAL A 43 25.93 -5.94 -37.38
N THR A 44 25.59 -7.09 -37.98
CA THR A 44 24.19 -7.43 -38.30
C THR A 44 23.35 -7.68 -37.04
N ALA A 45 23.91 -8.37 -36.04
CA ALA A 45 23.25 -8.52 -34.74
C ALA A 45 23.01 -7.17 -34.05
N ALA A 46 24.00 -6.27 -34.04
CA ALA A 46 23.86 -4.94 -33.47
C ALA A 46 22.77 -4.10 -34.19
N LEU A 47 22.68 -4.19 -35.52
CA LEU A 47 21.64 -3.52 -36.30
C LEU A 47 20.24 -4.05 -36.00
N VAL A 48 20.06 -5.37 -35.89
CA VAL A 48 18.77 -5.98 -35.54
C VAL A 48 18.34 -5.58 -34.14
N VAL A 49 19.25 -5.65 -33.16
CA VAL A 49 18.97 -5.21 -31.78
C VAL A 49 18.61 -3.73 -31.75
N GLY A 50 19.36 -2.87 -32.46
CA GLY A 50 19.07 -1.45 -32.58
C GLY A 50 17.69 -1.17 -33.20
N ALA A 51 17.33 -1.88 -34.28
CA ALA A 51 16.02 -1.77 -34.93
C ALA A 51 14.88 -2.22 -34.01
N VAL A 52 15.04 -3.32 -33.28
CA VAL A 52 14.05 -3.82 -32.32
C VAL A 52 13.85 -2.82 -31.19
N VAL A 53 14.92 -2.24 -30.65
CA VAL A 53 14.86 -1.20 -29.61
C VAL A 53 14.17 0.06 -30.14
N ALA A 54 14.47 0.50 -31.36
CA ALA A 54 13.83 1.66 -31.98
C ALA A 54 12.33 1.43 -32.28
N ILE A 55 11.95 0.23 -32.73
CA ILE A 55 10.54 -0.13 -32.92
C ILE A 55 9.82 -0.18 -31.58
N ARG A 56 10.44 -0.78 -30.57
CA ARG A 56 9.86 -0.82 -29.22
C ARG A 56 9.67 0.58 -28.65
N SER A 57 10.67 1.46 -28.79
CA SER A 57 10.57 2.85 -28.31
C SER A 57 9.49 3.65 -29.05
N THR A 58 9.36 3.51 -30.37
CA THR A 58 8.32 4.20 -31.14
C THR A 58 6.91 3.70 -30.82
N VAL A 59 6.71 2.39 -30.66
CA VAL A 59 5.42 1.80 -30.26
C VAL A 59 5.03 2.23 -28.84
N VAL A 60 5.99 2.22 -27.90
CA VAL A 60 5.78 2.68 -26.52
C VAL A 60 5.44 4.17 -26.51
N ASN A 61 6.15 4.99 -27.30
CA ASN A 61 5.87 6.42 -27.42
C ASN A 61 4.50 6.71 -28.05
N SER A 62 4.04 5.93 -29.03
CA SER A 62 2.70 6.10 -29.61
C SER A 62 1.59 5.72 -28.62
N LYS A 63 1.84 4.73 -27.75
CA LYS A 63 0.92 4.38 -26.67
C LYS A 63 0.75 5.55 -25.69
N ALA A 64 1.84 6.20 -25.27
CA ALA A 64 1.76 7.40 -24.43
C ALA A 64 0.95 8.51 -25.11
N GLY A 65 1.16 8.74 -26.41
CA GLY A 65 0.41 9.73 -27.19
C GLY A 65 -1.10 9.47 -27.24
N ARG A 66 -1.53 8.21 -27.33
CA ARG A 66 -2.95 7.86 -27.28
C ARG A 66 -3.58 8.16 -25.92
N HIS A 67 -2.91 7.81 -24.82
CA HIS A 67 -3.39 8.12 -23.48
C HIS A 67 -3.45 9.64 -23.23
N TYR A 68 -2.47 10.38 -23.74
CA TYR A 68 -2.51 11.83 -23.72
C TYR A 68 -3.74 12.40 -24.45
N GLN A 69 -4.01 11.94 -25.68
CA GLN A 69 -5.19 12.36 -26.46
C GLN A 69 -6.51 11.99 -25.78
N GLN A 70 -6.59 10.81 -25.16
CA GLN A 70 -7.75 10.41 -24.37
C GLN A 70 -7.96 11.35 -23.18
N GLY A 71 -6.89 11.75 -22.50
CA GLY A 71 -6.95 12.74 -21.43
C GLY A 71 -7.50 14.09 -21.90
N ASP A 72 -7.08 14.56 -23.07
CA ASP A 72 -7.61 15.79 -23.68
C ASP A 72 -9.12 15.68 -23.98
N LEU A 73 -9.56 14.53 -24.51
CA LEU A 73 -10.97 14.27 -24.80
C LEU A 73 -11.81 14.25 -23.51
N TYR A 74 -11.37 13.52 -22.48
CA TYR A 74 -12.08 13.48 -21.21
C TYR A 74 -12.12 14.83 -20.51
N ALA A 75 -11.04 15.61 -20.58
CA ALA A 75 -10.99 16.97 -20.06
C ALA A 75 -12.01 17.88 -20.78
N ALA A 76 -12.12 17.77 -22.10
CA ALA A 76 -13.10 18.51 -22.89
C ALA A 76 -14.56 18.12 -22.55
N GLU A 77 -14.80 16.85 -22.21
CA GLU A 77 -16.10 16.35 -21.72
C GLU A 77 -16.38 16.71 -20.25
N GLY A 78 -15.43 17.32 -19.53
CA GLY A 78 -15.54 17.60 -18.09
C GLY A 78 -15.41 16.36 -17.20
N ARG A 79 -14.98 15.22 -17.75
CA ARG A 79 -14.76 13.95 -17.04
C ARG A 79 -13.35 13.91 -16.46
N TRP A 80 -13.14 14.76 -15.46
CA TRP A 80 -11.82 15.07 -14.91
C TRP A 80 -11.12 13.88 -14.24
N ASP A 81 -11.89 12.97 -13.65
CA ASP A 81 -11.40 11.70 -13.08
C ASP A 81 -10.71 10.83 -14.13
N LEU A 82 -11.33 10.66 -15.30
CA LEU A 82 -10.79 9.87 -16.41
C LEU A 82 -9.66 10.60 -17.14
N ALA A 83 -9.70 11.93 -17.17
CA ALA A 83 -8.60 12.75 -17.67
C ALA A 83 -7.33 12.54 -16.83
N VAL A 84 -7.45 12.59 -15.49
CA VAL A 84 -6.35 12.29 -14.55
C VAL A 84 -5.79 10.90 -14.79
N GLN A 85 -6.63 9.87 -14.92
CA GLN A 85 -6.19 8.50 -15.19
C GLN A 85 -5.40 8.40 -16.49
N SER A 86 -5.91 9.02 -17.56
CA SER A 86 -5.31 8.97 -18.90
C SER A 86 -3.97 9.70 -18.96
N TYR A 87 -3.86 10.90 -18.36
CA TYR A 87 -2.57 11.60 -18.28
C TYR A 87 -1.57 10.88 -17.38
N THR A 88 -2.02 10.26 -16.29
CA THR A 88 -1.16 9.45 -15.41
C THR A 88 -0.55 8.27 -16.17
N GLU A 89 -1.35 7.55 -16.96
CA GLU A 89 -0.83 6.45 -17.78
C GLU A 89 0.13 6.95 -18.88
N ALA A 90 -0.15 8.11 -19.48
CA ALA A 90 0.76 8.74 -20.45
C ALA A 90 2.13 9.05 -19.83
N LEU A 91 2.16 9.60 -18.60
CA LEU A 91 3.40 9.89 -17.87
C LEU A 91 4.08 8.63 -17.33
N ARG A 92 3.33 7.60 -16.94
CA ARG A 92 3.89 6.29 -16.55
C ARG A 92 4.67 5.66 -17.70
N ILE A 93 4.16 5.79 -18.93
CA ILE A 93 4.81 5.27 -20.14
C ILE A 93 5.98 6.17 -20.55
N LYS A 94 5.79 7.50 -20.51
CA LYS A 94 6.80 8.49 -20.87
C LYS A 94 6.92 9.56 -19.77
N PRO A 95 7.80 9.37 -18.77
CA PRO A 95 7.91 10.28 -17.62
C PRO A 95 8.26 11.73 -17.99
N LYS A 96 8.97 11.93 -19.10
CA LYS A 96 9.32 13.25 -19.66
C LYS A 96 8.45 13.61 -20.86
N TYR A 97 7.15 13.32 -20.80
CA TYR A 97 6.22 13.74 -21.85
C TYR A 97 5.89 15.23 -21.65
N LYS A 98 6.45 16.05 -22.55
CA LYS A 98 6.24 17.49 -22.60
C LYS A 98 4.75 17.85 -22.43
N ASP A 99 4.48 18.83 -21.58
CA ASP A 99 3.17 19.45 -21.32
C ASP A 99 2.11 18.55 -20.63
N VAL A 100 2.34 17.22 -20.52
CA VAL A 100 1.39 16.29 -19.89
C VAL A 100 1.34 16.44 -18.37
N ALA A 101 2.47 16.74 -17.72
CA ALA A 101 2.51 16.97 -16.29
C ALA A 101 1.63 18.15 -15.85
N VAL A 102 1.70 19.27 -16.59
CA VAL A 102 0.87 20.46 -16.34
C VAL A 102 -0.62 20.16 -16.57
N LYS A 103 -0.94 19.38 -17.61
CA LYS A 103 -2.32 18.94 -17.87
C LYS A 103 -2.86 17.99 -16.81
N LEU A 104 -2.03 17.08 -16.29
CA LEU A 104 -2.38 16.22 -15.16
C LEU A 104 -2.69 17.07 -13.91
N GLU A 105 -1.84 18.03 -13.58
CA GLU A 105 -2.06 18.92 -12.45
C GLU A 105 -3.37 19.72 -12.60
N THR A 106 -3.60 20.29 -13.78
CA THR A 106 -4.86 20.99 -14.10
C THR A 106 -6.07 20.05 -13.95
N ALA A 107 -5.98 18.83 -14.48
CA ALA A 107 -7.06 17.85 -14.38
C ALA A 107 -7.34 17.45 -12.93
N LYS A 108 -6.30 17.32 -12.08
CA LYS A 108 -6.45 17.05 -10.64
C LYS A 108 -7.19 18.17 -9.92
N LEU A 109 -6.83 19.44 -10.19
CA LEU A 109 -7.52 20.60 -9.60
C LEU A 109 -8.99 20.67 -10.04
N GLN A 110 -9.29 20.36 -11.30
CA GLN A 110 -10.68 20.32 -11.78
C GLN A 110 -11.47 19.14 -11.21
N ALA A 111 -10.83 17.97 -11.06
CA ALA A 111 -11.44 16.82 -10.41
C ALA A 111 -11.75 17.15 -8.94
N GLU A 112 -10.83 17.76 -8.20
CA GLU A 112 -11.06 18.24 -6.84
C GLU A 112 -12.29 19.15 -6.77
N LYS A 113 -12.35 20.18 -7.63
CA LYS A 113 -13.48 21.11 -7.69
C LYS A 113 -14.81 20.40 -7.97
N MET A 114 -14.82 19.46 -8.90
CA MET A 114 -16.00 18.66 -9.24
C MET A 114 -16.47 17.84 -8.02
N PHE A 115 -15.56 17.17 -7.32
CA PHE A 115 -15.89 16.35 -6.15
C PHE A 115 -16.28 17.19 -4.94
N LEU A 116 -15.68 18.37 -4.76
CA LEU A 116 -16.12 19.35 -3.76
C LEU A 116 -17.57 19.78 -3.99
N GLN A 117 -17.96 20.07 -5.24
CA GLN A 117 -19.33 20.43 -5.58
C GLN A 117 -20.31 19.29 -5.29
N LYS A 118 -19.97 18.05 -5.70
CA LYS A 118 -20.77 16.87 -5.39
C LYS A 118 -20.92 16.65 -3.88
N GLY A 119 -19.84 16.83 -3.12
CA GLY A 119 -19.88 16.74 -1.66
C GLY A 119 -20.76 17.82 -1.02
N ASP A 120 -20.70 19.05 -1.54
CA ASP A 120 -21.57 20.14 -1.10
C ASP A 120 -23.05 19.88 -1.41
N ASP A 121 -23.35 19.33 -2.60
CA ASP A 121 -24.70 18.93 -2.98
C ASP A 121 -25.23 17.79 -2.10
N ALA A 122 -24.42 16.75 -1.86
CA ALA A 122 -24.77 15.63 -0.99
C ALA A 122 -25.02 16.09 0.45
N ARG A 123 -24.19 16.99 0.99
CA ARG A 123 -24.37 17.56 2.33
C ARG A 123 -25.65 18.38 2.43
N ARG A 124 -25.98 19.18 1.41
CA ARG A 124 -27.26 19.92 1.34
C ARG A 124 -28.48 19.01 1.31
N GLN A 125 -28.34 17.80 0.80
CA GLN A 125 -29.39 16.77 0.78
C GLN A 125 -29.39 15.91 2.07
N GLU A 126 -28.62 16.29 3.09
CA GLU A 126 -28.44 15.55 4.35
C GLU A 126 -27.86 14.13 4.16
N LYS A 127 -27.25 13.85 3.00
CA LYS A 127 -26.54 12.61 2.72
C LYS A 127 -25.08 12.74 3.15
N LEU A 128 -24.87 12.82 4.46
CA LEU A 128 -23.58 13.19 5.04
C LEU A 128 -22.47 12.19 4.72
N GLU A 129 -22.76 10.89 4.68
CA GLU A 129 -21.79 9.85 4.33
C GLU A 129 -21.39 9.91 2.84
N GLU A 130 -22.33 10.23 1.95
CA GLU A 130 -22.04 10.45 0.53
C GLU A 130 -21.19 11.72 0.35
N ALA A 131 -21.48 12.76 1.13
CA ALA A 131 -20.67 13.98 1.14
C ALA A 131 -19.22 13.70 1.60
N GLU A 132 -19.04 12.86 2.62
CA GLU A 132 -17.72 12.46 3.11
C GLU A 132 -16.92 11.77 2.01
N GLN A 133 -17.54 10.81 1.32
CA GLN A 133 -16.90 10.10 0.21
C GLN A 133 -16.43 11.04 -0.89
N PHE A 134 -17.27 12.01 -1.28
CA PHE A 134 -16.89 12.99 -2.29
C PHE A 134 -15.76 13.91 -1.82
N TYR A 135 -15.77 14.39 -0.58
CA TYR A 135 -14.65 15.20 -0.08
C TYR A 135 -13.36 14.39 0.05
N GLN A 136 -13.42 13.10 0.43
CA GLN A 136 -12.25 12.22 0.43
C GLN A 136 -11.70 12.02 -0.99
N GLN A 137 -12.57 11.84 -2.00
CA GLN A 137 -12.16 11.77 -3.40
C GLN A 137 -11.47 13.06 -3.84
N ALA A 138 -12.03 14.23 -3.49
CA ALA A 138 -11.40 15.53 -3.77
C ALA A 138 -9.99 15.61 -3.17
N LEU A 139 -9.81 15.18 -1.92
CA LEU A 139 -8.52 15.14 -1.24
C LEU A 139 -7.55 14.15 -1.91
N GLY A 140 -8.05 13.05 -2.46
CA GLY A 140 -7.27 12.08 -3.24
C GLY A 140 -6.65 12.69 -4.51
N TYR A 141 -7.33 13.66 -5.15
CA TYR A 141 -6.75 14.38 -6.29
C TYR A 141 -5.76 15.47 -5.85
N VAL A 142 -6.09 16.21 -4.78
CA VAL A 142 -5.27 17.33 -4.27
C VAL A 142 -5.08 17.20 -2.74
N PRO A 143 -4.10 16.41 -2.28
CA PRO A 143 -3.90 16.15 -0.85
C PRO A 143 -3.52 17.37 -0.02
N THR A 144 -2.97 18.41 -0.65
CA THR A 144 -2.55 19.66 0.00
C THR A 144 -3.68 20.66 0.18
N SER A 145 -4.89 20.35 -0.27
CA SER A 145 -6.03 21.27 -0.20
C SER A 145 -6.49 21.52 1.23
N THR A 146 -6.29 22.75 1.70
CA THR A 146 -6.75 23.21 3.02
C THR A 146 -8.28 23.34 3.07
N GLN A 147 -8.91 23.74 1.96
CA GLN A 147 -10.36 23.87 1.85
C GLN A 147 -11.06 22.51 2.00
N THR A 148 -10.59 21.49 1.28
CA THR A 148 -11.16 20.14 1.33
C THR A 148 -11.00 19.53 2.71
N ARG A 149 -9.81 19.69 3.34
CA ARG A 149 -9.57 19.25 4.72
C ARG A 149 -10.51 19.91 5.71
N LYS A 150 -10.74 21.23 5.59
CA LYS A 150 -11.67 21.94 6.45
C LYS A 150 -13.10 21.39 6.32
N LYS A 151 -13.58 21.18 5.09
CA LYS A 151 -14.92 20.63 4.85
C LYS A 151 -15.09 19.22 5.44
N LEU A 152 -14.06 18.37 5.33
CA LEU A 152 -14.05 17.05 5.97
C LEU A 152 -14.10 17.14 7.49
N ALA A 153 -13.31 18.03 8.09
CA ALA A 153 -13.31 18.23 9.55
C ALA A 153 -14.66 18.77 10.07
N ASP A 154 -15.29 19.70 9.34
CA ASP A 154 -16.61 20.21 9.70
C ASP A 154 -17.68 19.10 9.58
N LEU A 155 -17.59 18.27 8.53
CA LEU A 155 -18.52 17.15 8.31
C LEU A 155 -18.32 16.02 9.32
N SER A 156 -17.07 15.72 9.72
CA SER A 156 -16.79 14.65 10.67
C SER A 156 -17.46 14.88 12.01
N GLN A 157 -17.54 16.14 12.45
CA GLN A 157 -18.27 16.51 13.68
C GLN A 157 -19.77 16.20 13.59
N GLU A 158 -20.40 16.41 12.42
CA GLU A 158 -21.81 16.05 12.20
C GLU A 158 -22.02 14.53 12.13
N LEU A 159 -21.10 13.82 11.46
CA LEU A 159 -21.15 12.37 11.33
C LEU A 159 -21.04 11.63 12.66
N VAL A 160 -20.26 12.14 13.62
CA VAL A 160 -20.21 11.60 15.00
C VAL A 160 -21.62 11.51 15.57
N ALA A 161 -22.42 12.58 15.44
CA ALA A 161 -23.78 12.62 15.97
C ALA A 161 -24.73 11.67 15.22
N VAL A 162 -24.59 11.53 13.89
CA VAL A 162 -25.40 10.59 13.08
C VAL A 162 -25.14 9.15 13.51
N TYR A 163 -23.86 8.75 13.52
CA TYR A 163 -23.47 7.40 13.90
C TYR A 163 -23.83 7.08 15.35
N TYR A 164 -23.63 8.03 16.27
CA TYR A 164 -24.06 7.88 17.65
C TYR A 164 -25.57 7.65 17.78
N ARG A 165 -26.40 8.44 17.09
CA ARG A 165 -27.87 8.30 17.13
C ARG A 165 -28.34 6.99 16.51
N ARG A 166 -27.73 6.53 15.41
CA ARG A 166 -28.05 5.22 14.83
C ARG A 166 -27.65 4.08 15.75
N GLY A 167 -26.49 4.18 16.40
CA GLY A 167 -26.06 3.24 17.43
C GLY A 167 -27.08 3.13 18.56
N LEU A 168 -27.57 4.27 19.06
CA LEU A 168 -28.64 4.31 20.06
C LEU A 168 -29.93 3.67 19.53
N SER A 169 -30.32 3.95 18.28
CA SER A 169 -31.51 3.33 17.68
C SER A 169 -31.40 1.81 17.63
N TYR A 170 -30.26 1.26 17.24
CA TYR A 170 -30.03 -0.19 17.25
C TYR A 170 -29.99 -0.76 18.67
N GLU A 171 -29.37 -0.05 19.60
CA GLU A 171 -29.34 -0.40 21.02
C GLU A 171 -30.75 -0.59 21.59
N THR A 172 -31.68 0.35 21.31
CA THR A 172 -33.06 0.29 21.83
C THR A 172 -33.84 -0.95 21.38
N VAL A 173 -33.46 -1.55 20.25
CA VAL A 173 -34.05 -2.78 19.72
C VAL A 173 -33.16 -4.01 19.95
N ASN A 174 -32.18 -3.92 20.85
CA ASN A 174 -31.21 -4.98 21.21
C ASN A 174 -30.37 -5.52 20.04
N ARG A 175 -30.21 -4.74 18.98
CA ARG A 175 -29.35 -5.05 17.82
C ARG A 175 -27.91 -4.63 18.12
N TRP A 176 -27.26 -5.37 19.01
CA TRP A 176 -25.97 -4.99 19.60
C TRP A 176 -24.80 -4.99 18.61
N ASP A 177 -24.80 -5.89 17.61
CA ASP A 177 -23.77 -5.92 16.57
C ASP A 177 -23.83 -4.65 15.69
N GLU A 178 -25.03 -4.25 15.28
CA GLU A 178 -25.23 -3.03 14.49
C GLU A 178 -24.97 -1.78 15.34
N ALA A 179 -25.39 -1.78 16.61
CA ALA A 179 -25.08 -0.69 17.53
C ALA A 179 -23.57 -0.52 17.71
N LEU A 180 -22.84 -1.63 17.89
CA LEU A 180 -21.39 -1.63 17.98
C LEU A 180 -20.76 -1.03 16.71
N SER A 181 -21.21 -1.44 15.53
CA SER A 181 -20.65 -0.92 14.27
C SER A 181 -20.86 0.59 14.12
N GLU A 182 -22.04 1.12 14.47
CA GLU A 182 -22.29 2.56 14.39
C GLU A 182 -21.53 3.34 15.48
N TYR A 183 -21.48 2.83 16.71
CA TYR A 183 -20.67 3.46 17.77
C TYR A 183 -19.18 3.45 17.45
N GLU A 184 -18.67 2.40 16.80
CA GLU A 184 -17.28 2.32 16.34
C GLU A 184 -16.98 3.44 15.34
N LYS A 185 -17.83 3.65 14.33
CA LYS A 185 -17.68 4.77 13.38
C LYS A 185 -17.66 6.14 14.08
N ALA A 186 -18.56 6.35 15.04
CA ALA A 186 -18.57 7.60 15.83
C ALA A 186 -17.28 7.77 16.64
N TYR A 187 -16.83 6.70 17.31
CA TYR A 187 -15.64 6.71 18.15
C TYR A 187 -14.35 6.93 17.36
N LEU A 188 -14.28 6.42 16.13
CA LEU A 188 -13.15 6.67 15.23
C LEU A 188 -13.01 8.15 14.84
N LEU A 189 -14.13 8.84 14.68
CA LEU A 189 -14.16 10.25 14.30
C LEU A 189 -13.88 11.18 15.49
N ASP A 190 -14.42 10.86 16.67
CA ASP A 190 -14.11 11.57 17.91
C ASP A 190 -13.97 10.60 19.11
N PRO A 191 -12.74 10.14 19.39
CA PRO A 191 -12.46 9.27 20.53
C PRO A 191 -12.63 9.93 21.90
N HIS A 192 -12.66 11.27 21.95
CA HIS A 192 -12.74 12.03 23.21
C HIS A 192 -14.18 12.37 23.59
N TYR A 193 -15.15 12.12 22.70
CA TYR A 193 -16.56 12.24 23.04
C TYR A 193 -16.96 11.12 24.00
N LEU A 194 -17.01 11.47 25.29
CA LEU A 194 -17.13 10.53 26.41
C LEU A 194 -18.35 9.60 26.28
N GLU A 195 -19.48 10.13 25.83
CA GLU A 195 -20.71 9.38 25.64
C GLU A 195 -20.57 8.34 24.54
N VAL A 196 -19.95 8.68 23.41
CA VAL A 196 -19.65 7.74 22.32
C VAL A 196 -18.68 6.67 22.80
N ALA A 197 -17.58 7.06 23.46
CA ALA A 197 -16.61 6.11 23.99
C ALA A 197 -17.25 5.11 24.98
N THR A 198 -18.08 5.61 25.89
CA THR A 198 -18.81 4.78 26.86
C THR A 198 -19.76 3.79 26.17
N ARG A 199 -20.54 4.25 25.19
CA ARG A 199 -21.51 3.41 24.47
C ARG A 199 -20.82 2.39 23.57
N TYR A 200 -19.74 2.79 22.87
CA TYR A 200 -18.89 1.88 22.10
C TYR A 200 -18.37 0.74 22.97
N GLN A 201 -17.77 1.07 24.13
CA GLN A 201 -17.25 0.07 25.06
C GLN A 201 -18.36 -0.86 25.57
N MET A 202 -19.52 -0.32 25.94
CA MET A 202 -20.65 -1.12 26.40
C MET A 202 -21.17 -2.08 25.33
N ALA A 203 -21.40 -1.59 24.10
CA ALA A 203 -21.85 -2.41 22.98
C ALA A 203 -20.82 -3.48 22.63
N ARG A 204 -19.52 -3.14 22.68
CA ARG A 204 -18.44 -4.09 22.45
C ARG A 204 -18.41 -5.17 23.50
N THR A 205 -18.57 -4.83 24.79
CA THR A 205 -18.65 -5.81 25.88
C THR A 205 -19.87 -6.72 25.74
N ARG A 206 -21.00 -6.21 25.25
CA ARG A 206 -22.21 -7.01 24.97
C ARG A 206 -21.99 -8.01 23.83
N VAL A 207 -21.34 -7.60 22.76
CA VAL A 207 -21.13 -8.43 21.56
C VAL A 207 -19.96 -9.40 21.73
N LYS A 208 -18.81 -8.90 22.21
CA LYS A 208 -17.52 -9.62 22.24
C LYS A 208 -17.12 -10.09 23.63
N GLY A 209 -17.89 -9.76 24.67
CA GLY A 209 -17.50 -9.97 26.06
C GLY A 209 -16.48 -8.93 26.53
N ASN A 210 -16.05 -9.03 27.80
CA ASN A 210 -15.14 -8.06 28.42
C ASN A 210 -13.66 -8.35 28.11
N LEU A 211 -13.37 -8.95 26.96
CA LEU A 211 -12.03 -9.35 26.56
C LEU A 211 -11.37 -8.20 25.80
N PRO A 212 -10.21 -7.68 26.25
CA PRO A 212 -9.50 -6.65 25.52
C PRO A 212 -9.13 -7.16 24.12
N LEU A 213 -9.33 -6.32 23.11
CA LEU A 213 -8.94 -6.60 21.73
C LEU A 213 -7.51 -6.08 21.52
N LYS A 214 -6.57 -6.98 21.25
CA LYS A 214 -5.18 -6.62 20.94
C LYS A 214 -4.87 -6.88 19.48
N THR A 215 -3.92 -6.14 18.94
CA THR A 215 -3.39 -6.38 17.61
C THR A 215 -1.88 -6.22 17.57
N VAL A 216 -1.23 -7.01 16.71
CA VAL A 216 0.17 -6.83 16.36
C VAL A 216 0.21 -5.98 15.11
N LEU A 217 0.60 -4.71 15.25
CA LEU A 217 0.56 -3.79 14.12
C LEU A 217 1.82 -3.88 13.27
N PHE A 218 2.97 -3.75 13.91
CA PHE A 218 4.17 -3.41 13.16
C PHE A 218 5.43 -3.77 13.91
N PHE A 219 6.37 -4.36 13.17
CA PHE A 219 7.75 -4.45 13.57
C PHE A 219 8.64 -3.82 12.51
N ILE A 220 9.50 -2.88 12.94
CA ILE A 220 10.54 -2.36 12.03
C ILE A 220 11.59 -3.43 11.87
N ASN A 221 11.91 -3.76 10.62
CA ASN A 221 13.06 -4.58 10.33
C ASN A 221 14.27 -3.73 9.94
N LYS A 222 15.19 -3.51 10.88
CA LYS A 222 16.51 -2.90 10.63
C LYS A 222 17.61 -3.95 10.46
N THR A 223 17.26 -5.16 10.05
CA THR A 223 18.22 -6.22 9.72
C THR A 223 18.48 -6.26 8.21
N SER A 224 19.49 -7.03 7.80
CA SER A 224 19.78 -7.30 6.39
C SER A 224 18.89 -8.39 5.77
N THR A 225 17.94 -8.95 6.52
CA THR A 225 17.09 -10.07 6.07
C THR A 225 15.65 -9.57 5.87
N PRO A 226 15.19 -9.34 4.63
CA PRO A 226 13.82 -8.88 4.36
C PRO A 226 12.75 -9.90 4.80
N GLY A 227 11.57 -9.41 5.20
CA GLY A 227 10.39 -10.26 5.46
C GLY A 227 10.32 -10.90 6.86
N VAL A 228 11.32 -10.69 7.71
CA VAL A 228 11.35 -11.18 9.11
C VAL A 228 10.16 -10.65 9.91
N GLU A 229 9.83 -9.38 9.70
CA GLU A 229 8.71 -8.68 10.32
C GLU A 229 7.35 -9.31 10.03
N GLU A 230 7.12 -9.73 8.80
CA GLU A 230 5.84 -10.31 8.38
C GLU A 230 5.67 -11.72 8.95
N HIS A 231 6.71 -12.55 8.81
CA HIS A 231 6.69 -13.91 9.35
C HIS A 231 6.56 -13.91 10.87
N LEU A 232 7.27 -13.02 11.58
CA LEU A 232 7.14 -12.93 13.02
C LEU A 232 5.77 -12.39 13.42
N ALA A 233 5.23 -11.34 12.78
CA ALA A 233 3.95 -10.78 13.19
C ALA A 233 2.83 -11.85 13.16
N ARG A 234 2.79 -12.67 12.11
CA ARG A 234 1.84 -13.79 12.00
C ARG A 234 2.05 -14.82 13.11
N GLU A 235 3.29 -15.24 13.33
CA GLU A 235 3.59 -16.28 14.31
C GLU A 235 3.42 -15.78 15.75
N LEU A 236 3.79 -14.53 16.02
CA LEU A 236 3.55 -13.87 17.30
C LEU A 236 2.07 -13.78 17.61
N GLN A 237 1.23 -13.44 16.62
CA GLN A 237 -0.22 -13.45 16.80
C GLN A 237 -0.71 -14.84 17.23
N THR A 238 -0.23 -15.90 16.58
CA THR A 238 -0.54 -17.29 16.95
C THR A 238 -0.11 -17.60 18.38
N GLN A 239 1.15 -17.33 18.73
CA GLN A 239 1.69 -17.63 20.06
C GLN A 239 1.01 -16.82 21.16
N MET A 240 0.70 -15.56 20.90
CA MET A 240 -0.07 -14.70 21.80
C MET A 240 -1.48 -15.25 22.01
N GLY A 241 -2.19 -15.64 20.95
CA GLY A 241 -3.52 -16.25 21.04
C GLY A 241 -3.53 -17.53 21.88
N VAL A 242 -2.55 -18.40 21.69
CA VAL A 242 -2.39 -19.64 22.48
C VAL A 242 -2.13 -19.32 23.97
N GLN A 243 -1.22 -18.39 24.25
CA GLN A 243 -0.85 -18.04 25.63
C GLN A 243 -1.94 -17.24 26.36
N ALA A 244 -2.78 -16.51 25.63
CA ALA A 244 -3.86 -15.72 26.20
C ALA A 244 -4.88 -16.58 26.95
N ARG A 245 -5.09 -17.85 26.56
CA ARG A 245 -6.21 -18.68 27.04
C ARG A 245 -7.57 -17.95 26.97
N GLY A 246 -7.73 -17.10 25.95
CA GLY A 246 -8.92 -16.25 25.80
C GLY A 246 -8.93 -14.99 26.67
N ALA A 247 -7.85 -14.61 27.34
CA ALA A 247 -7.76 -13.36 28.12
C ALA A 247 -7.85 -12.08 27.26
N TYR A 248 -7.67 -12.21 25.94
CA TYR A 248 -7.86 -11.16 24.96
C TYR A 248 -8.25 -11.76 23.60
N VAL A 249 -8.88 -10.94 22.76
CA VAL A 249 -9.13 -11.26 21.36
C VAL A 249 -7.97 -10.72 20.52
N MET A 250 -7.42 -11.51 19.60
CA MET A 250 -6.36 -11.07 18.68
C MET A 250 -6.95 -10.78 17.29
N LEU A 251 -6.65 -9.61 16.72
CA LEU A 251 -7.03 -9.29 15.33
C LEU A 251 -6.17 -10.05 14.31
N ASP A 252 -6.81 -10.45 13.21
CA ASP A 252 -6.20 -11.13 12.06
C ASP A 252 -5.23 -10.22 11.30
N TYR A 253 -3.96 -10.64 11.20
CA TYR A 253 -2.90 -9.90 10.51
C TYR A 253 -3.19 -9.63 9.03
N GLY A 254 -3.92 -10.51 8.32
CA GLY A 254 -4.33 -10.29 6.94
C GLY A 254 -5.28 -9.11 6.79
N LYS A 255 -6.22 -8.94 7.73
CA LYS A 255 -7.10 -7.76 7.80
C LYS A 255 -6.30 -6.49 8.09
N VAL A 256 -5.34 -6.57 9.01
CA VAL A 256 -4.43 -5.47 9.37
C VAL A 256 -3.56 -5.06 8.18
N GLY A 257 -3.02 -6.02 7.42
CA GLY A 257 -2.17 -5.78 6.25
C GLY A 257 -2.84 -4.96 5.14
N THR A 258 -4.13 -5.19 4.88
CA THR A 258 -4.88 -4.42 3.87
C THR A 258 -5.06 -2.94 4.24
N ILE A 259 -5.11 -2.63 5.53
CA ILE A 259 -5.21 -1.26 6.05
C ILE A 259 -3.83 -0.61 6.10
N LEU A 260 -2.80 -1.42 6.40
CA LEU A 260 -1.41 -0.96 6.45
C LEU A 260 -0.84 -0.62 5.07
N THR A 261 -1.21 -1.28 3.97
CA THR A 261 -0.53 -1.10 2.67
C THR A 261 -0.52 0.33 2.12
N GLU A 262 -1.45 1.21 2.51
CA GLU A 262 -1.44 2.62 2.11
C GLU A 262 -0.61 3.53 3.04
N GLN A 263 -0.38 3.15 4.30
CA GLN A 263 0.35 3.96 5.30
C GLN A 263 1.68 3.34 5.77
N ALA A 264 1.94 2.07 5.42
CA ALA A 264 3.11 1.28 5.80
C ALA A 264 4.42 1.78 5.17
N GLU A 265 4.36 2.42 4.01
CA GLU A 265 5.55 2.95 3.34
C GLU A 265 6.17 4.14 4.12
N ALA A 266 5.34 4.93 4.81
CA ALA A 266 5.81 5.96 5.74
C ALA A 266 6.32 5.37 7.07
N LEU A 267 5.71 4.28 7.54
CA LEU A 267 6.07 3.54 8.76
C LEU A 267 7.42 2.82 8.67
N SER A 268 7.88 2.46 7.47
CA SER A 268 9.05 1.61 7.27
C SER A 268 10.37 2.19 7.81
N LYS A 269 10.45 3.50 8.11
CA LYS A 269 11.71 4.17 8.46
C LYS A 269 11.89 4.43 9.96
N THR A 270 10.82 4.63 10.73
CA THR A 270 10.87 4.95 12.17
C THR A 270 9.62 4.45 12.90
N LEU A 271 9.76 4.15 14.20
CA LEU A 271 8.65 3.67 15.02
C LEU A 271 7.76 4.86 15.41
N ASP A 272 6.77 5.17 14.58
CA ASP A 272 5.83 6.25 14.86
C ASP A 272 4.68 5.74 15.75
N GLN A 273 4.74 6.08 17.04
CA GLN A 273 3.69 5.71 17.99
C GLN A 273 2.36 6.40 17.68
N ALA A 274 2.36 7.63 17.16
CA ALA A 274 1.14 8.35 16.84
C ALA A 274 0.40 7.65 15.70
N LEU A 275 1.15 7.23 14.67
CA LEU A 275 0.60 6.45 13.57
C LEU A 275 0.12 5.06 14.00
N ALA A 276 0.85 4.39 14.90
CA ALA A 276 0.37 3.16 15.53
C ALA A 276 -0.95 3.37 16.30
N MET A 277 -1.15 4.54 16.92
CA MET A 277 -2.43 4.88 17.56
C MET A 277 -3.52 5.19 16.54
N ASP A 278 -3.22 5.86 15.44
CA ASP A 278 -4.17 6.10 14.35
C ASP A 278 -4.69 4.77 13.80
N ILE A 279 -3.78 3.84 13.51
CA ILE A 279 -4.13 2.50 13.02
C ILE A 279 -4.85 1.68 14.08
N GLY A 280 -4.39 1.75 15.34
CA GLY A 280 -5.04 1.09 16.47
C GLY A 280 -6.48 1.56 16.65
N ARG A 281 -6.72 2.88 16.50
CA ARG A 281 -8.06 3.46 16.46
C ARG A 281 -8.84 2.85 15.31
N LEU A 282 -8.35 2.98 14.07
CA LEU A 282 -9.00 2.47 12.86
C LEU A 282 -9.41 0.99 12.94
N LEU A 283 -8.63 0.18 13.67
CA LEU A 283 -8.88 -1.24 13.87
C LEU A 283 -9.80 -1.57 15.07
N GLY A 284 -10.18 -0.57 15.87
CA GLY A 284 -11.06 -0.74 17.03
C GLY A 284 -10.43 -1.48 18.21
N VAL A 285 -9.09 -1.56 18.28
CA VAL A 285 -8.37 -2.31 19.32
C VAL A 285 -8.19 -1.51 20.61
N ASP A 286 -8.04 -2.21 21.72
CA ASP A 286 -7.68 -1.63 23.02
C ASP A 286 -6.19 -1.43 23.19
N GLU A 287 -5.41 -2.33 22.61
CA GLU A 287 -3.96 -2.27 22.68
C GLU A 287 -3.33 -2.65 21.35
N VAL A 288 -2.27 -1.93 21.01
CA VAL A 288 -1.42 -2.26 19.87
C VAL A 288 -0.06 -2.72 20.37
N ILE A 289 0.46 -3.74 19.72
CA ILE A 289 1.82 -4.25 19.94
C ILE A 289 2.66 -3.77 18.78
N ILE A 290 3.71 -3.03 19.10
CA ILE A 290 4.69 -2.54 18.14
C ILE A 290 6.09 -2.97 18.56
N GLY A 291 7.01 -3.11 17.62
CA GLY A 291 8.38 -3.49 17.95
C GLY A 291 9.42 -3.17 16.89
N GLU A 292 10.65 -3.58 17.17
CA GLU A 292 11.81 -3.34 16.33
C GLU A 292 12.75 -4.55 16.36
N PHE A 293 13.26 -4.90 15.18
CA PHE A 293 14.42 -5.74 14.98
C PHE A 293 15.61 -4.87 14.58
N SER A 294 16.73 -5.08 15.25
CA SER A 294 18.02 -4.58 14.79
C SER A 294 19.00 -5.73 14.72
N SER A 295 19.75 -5.84 13.62
CA SER A 295 20.79 -6.84 13.52
C SER A 295 21.98 -6.41 14.36
N ILE A 296 22.50 -7.33 15.15
CA ILE A 296 23.86 -7.23 15.67
C ILE A 296 24.63 -8.27 14.87
N GLU A 297 25.34 -7.86 13.82
CA GLU A 297 26.14 -8.77 13.00
C GLU A 297 26.99 -9.71 13.85
N THR A 298 27.22 -10.93 13.38
CA THR A 298 28.46 -11.63 13.70
C THR A 298 28.81 -12.67 12.64
N LYS A 299 30.09 -12.63 12.25
CA LYS A 299 30.83 -13.36 11.19
C LYS A 299 30.40 -14.80 10.82
N ASN A 300 29.61 -15.53 11.64
CA ASN A 300 29.22 -16.94 11.42
C ASN A 300 27.78 -17.33 11.80
N ARG A 301 26.95 -16.46 12.43
CA ARG A 301 25.57 -16.80 12.86
C ARG A 301 24.67 -15.59 12.81
N ILE A 302 23.40 -15.79 12.46
CA ILE A 302 22.40 -14.72 12.48
C ILE A 302 22.04 -14.43 13.94
N LYS A 303 22.17 -13.16 14.33
CA LYS A 303 21.78 -12.66 15.65
C LYS A 303 20.98 -11.37 15.49
N ILE A 304 19.83 -11.34 16.12
CA ILE A 304 18.94 -10.18 16.09
C ILE A 304 18.66 -9.70 17.51
N LYS A 305 18.52 -8.39 17.66
CA LYS A 305 18.02 -7.75 18.87
C LYS A 305 16.56 -7.41 18.64
N VAL A 306 15.72 -7.77 19.60
CA VAL A 306 14.26 -7.60 19.54
C VAL A 306 13.82 -6.75 20.71
N SER A 307 12.98 -5.75 20.44
CA SER A 307 12.27 -4.95 21.44
C SER A 307 10.82 -4.77 21.03
N ALA A 308 9.93 -4.63 22.01
CA ALA A 308 8.51 -4.40 21.77
C ALA A 308 7.88 -3.57 22.88
N GLN A 309 6.78 -2.89 22.55
CA GLN A 309 5.95 -2.14 23.48
C GLN A 309 4.47 -2.44 23.20
N VAL A 310 3.68 -2.45 24.26
CA VAL A 310 2.22 -2.52 24.22
C VAL A 310 1.68 -1.16 24.60
N LEU A 311 0.90 -0.56 23.72
CA LEU A 311 0.34 0.78 23.88
C LEU A 311 -1.18 0.68 23.99
N LYS A 312 -1.77 1.37 24.96
CA LYS A 312 -3.23 1.50 25.09
C LYS A 312 -3.78 2.49 24.08
N VAL A 313 -4.89 2.14 23.46
CA VAL A 313 -5.63 2.99 22.52
C VAL A 313 -6.85 3.57 23.26
N PRO A 314 -7.13 4.89 23.15
CA PRO A 314 -6.47 5.88 22.31
C PRO A 314 -5.35 6.65 23.03
N SER A 315 -5.11 6.38 24.31
CA SER A 315 -4.26 7.24 25.17
C SER A 315 -2.78 7.24 24.81
N GLY A 316 -2.29 6.23 24.08
CA GLY A 316 -0.86 6.03 23.82
C GLY A 316 -0.06 5.59 25.04
N GLN A 317 -0.71 5.36 26.18
CA GLN A 317 -0.02 4.95 27.41
C GLN A 317 0.63 3.57 27.20
N ILE A 318 1.93 3.47 27.47
CA ILE A 318 2.65 2.19 27.46
C ILE A 318 2.11 1.33 28.62
N SER A 319 1.36 0.27 28.30
CA SER A 319 0.92 -0.71 29.30
C SER A 319 2.00 -1.74 29.60
N LYS A 320 2.88 -2.02 28.63
CA LYS A 320 4.01 -2.93 28.81
C LYS A 320 5.19 -2.54 27.92
N GLU A 321 6.39 -2.62 28.49
CA GLU A 321 7.64 -2.51 27.73
C GLU A 321 8.45 -3.79 27.84
N VAL A 322 8.81 -4.36 26.68
CA VAL A 322 9.69 -5.52 26.58
C VAL A 322 11.12 -5.02 26.40
N LYS A 323 11.92 -5.15 27.46
CA LYS A 323 13.35 -4.80 27.42
C LYS A 323 14.04 -5.51 26.24
N PRO A 324 14.91 -4.81 25.50
CA PRO A 324 15.56 -5.41 24.34
C PRO A 324 16.33 -6.69 24.71
N PHE A 325 16.13 -7.76 23.94
CA PHE A 325 16.83 -9.03 24.12
C PHE A 325 17.44 -9.52 22.81
N SER A 326 18.47 -10.36 22.91
CA SER A 326 19.09 -10.97 21.73
C SER A 326 18.53 -12.36 21.48
N TYR A 327 18.22 -12.66 20.22
CA TYR A 327 17.91 -13.99 19.73
C TYR A 327 19.01 -14.44 18.77
N THR A 328 19.52 -15.65 18.97
CA THR A 328 20.63 -16.20 18.17
C THR A 328 20.15 -17.45 17.46
N PHE A 329 20.11 -17.42 16.13
CA PHE A 329 19.65 -18.54 15.32
C PHE A 329 20.63 -19.73 15.41
N SER A 330 20.14 -20.96 15.20
CA SER A 330 21.01 -22.14 15.18
C SER A 330 22.06 -22.04 14.07
N LYS A 331 23.15 -22.82 14.19
CA LYS A 331 24.22 -22.83 13.17
C LYS A 331 23.75 -23.38 11.81
N LYS A 332 22.62 -24.08 11.77
CA LYS A 332 22.05 -24.68 10.56
C LYS A 332 21.16 -23.70 9.80
N VAL A 333 20.89 -22.54 10.40
CA VAL A 333 20.04 -21.50 9.85
C VAL A 333 20.88 -20.48 9.07
N ASP A 334 20.45 -20.19 7.85
CA ASP A 334 20.99 -19.20 6.94
C ASP A 334 19.87 -18.33 6.33
N SER A 335 20.23 -17.49 5.34
CA SER A 335 19.29 -16.58 4.67
C SER A 335 18.15 -17.27 3.92
N SER A 336 18.27 -18.57 3.65
CA SER A 336 17.32 -19.39 2.90
C SER A 336 16.44 -20.27 3.75
N ASN A 337 16.53 -20.23 5.09
CA ASN A 337 15.70 -21.08 5.95
C ASN A 337 15.44 -20.50 7.36
N TRP A 338 15.81 -19.25 7.62
CA TRP A 338 15.67 -18.60 8.93
C TRP A 338 14.24 -18.60 9.48
N TRP A 339 13.23 -18.65 8.62
CA TRP A 339 11.83 -18.70 9.02
C TRP A 339 11.49 -19.93 9.88
N LEU A 340 12.28 -21.00 9.81
CA LEU A 340 12.08 -22.23 10.60
C LEU A 340 12.18 -22.01 12.11
N GLU A 341 12.92 -20.99 12.55
CA GLU A 341 13.11 -20.68 13.98
C GLU A 341 12.24 -19.51 14.48
N ILE A 342 11.49 -18.87 13.57
CA ILE A 342 10.58 -17.76 13.91
C ILE A 342 9.50 -18.16 14.94
N PRO A 343 8.91 -19.37 14.92
CA PRO A 343 8.00 -19.82 15.97
C PRO A 343 8.58 -19.76 17.38
N GLN A 344 9.85 -20.17 17.54
CA GLN A 344 10.49 -20.12 18.84
C GLN A 344 10.74 -18.68 19.31
N LEU A 345 11.17 -17.82 18.39
CA LEU A 345 11.33 -16.39 18.68
C LEU A 345 10.00 -15.73 19.07
N ALA A 346 8.93 -16.03 18.34
CA ALA A 346 7.59 -15.54 18.61
C ALA A 346 7.09 -15.98 19.99
N GLU A 347 7.32 -17.25 20.34
CA GLU A 347 6.94 -17.80 21.64
C GLU A 347 7.66 -17.07 22.78
N ASP A 348 8.97 -16.85 22.64
CA ASP A 348 9.80 -16.13 23.61
C ASP A 348 9.35 -14.68 23.78
N LEU A 349 9.03 -14.00 22.67
CA LEU A 349 8.51 -12.64 22.69
C LEU A 349 7.12 -12.58 23.31
N ALA A 350 6.20 -13.47 22.95
CA ALA A 350 4.87 -13.57 23.53
C ALA A 350 4.93 -13.76 25.06
N LYS A 351 5.82 -14.63 25.55
CA LYS A 351 6.05 -14.82 26.99
C LYS A 351 6.49 -13.52 27.67
N ARG A 352 7.29 -12.70 27.00
CA ARG A 352 7.78 -11.41 27.54
C ARG A 352 6.71 -10.32 27.53
N ILE A 353 5.81 -10.36 26.54
CA ILE A 353 4.67 -9.44 26.44
C ILE A 353 3.60 -9.78 27.48
N ASN A 354 3.38 -11.07 27.76
CA ASN A 354 2.34 -11.55 28.67
C ASN A 354 2.78 -11.66 30.14
N LYS A 355 4.08 -11.76 30.43
CA LYS A 355 4.64 -11.51 31.78
C LYS A 355 4.48 -10.04 32.14
#